data_AF-A0A6P4FQH0-F1
#
_entry.id   AF-A0A6P4FQH0-F1
#
_cell.length_a   1.000
_cell.length_b   1.000
_cell.length_c   1.000
_cell.angle_alpha   90.00
_cell.angle_beta   90.00
_cell.angle_gamma   90.00
#
_symmetry.space_group_name_H-M   'P 1'
#
loop_
_entity.id
_entity.type
_entity.pdbx_description
1 polymer ?
#
loop_
_entity_poly.entity_id
_entity_poly.type
_entity_poly.pdbx_seq_one_letter_code
_entity_poly.pdbx_strand_id
1 'polypeptide(L)'
;MSDFPQSQNDMLIAKVDELQRQILAQRAEMRVLTESVTKLTAFVKQSMKSKRQRLGDTAVDDDFPISSDAELAEIDAKICKETRGNYIHYMKKILGQGRVSLTIKSIFSEEIIMAYNNDGTGNKKNLKIMKICSMRS
;
A
#
# COMPACT_ATOMS: atom_id res chain seq x y z
N MET A 1 -8.16 24.31 60.85
CA MET A 1 -7.21 24.72 59.81
C MET A 1 -6.66 23.43 59.18
N SER A 2 -7.47 22.77 58.35
CA SER A 2 -7.22 21.37 57.91
C SER A 2 -7.81 21.00 56.53
N ASP A 3 -8.51 21.91 55.84
CA ASP A 3 -9.24 21.57 54.59
C ASP A 3 -8.42 21.77 53.30
N PHE A 4 -7.22 22.33 53.39
CA PHE A 4 -6.39 22.68 52.24
C PHE A 4 -5.88 21.48 51.40
N PRO A 5 -5.38 20.37 51.98
CA PRO A 5 -4.90 19.23 51.20
C PRO A 5 -6.04 18.42 50.56
N GLN A 6 -7.23 18.40 51.18
CA GLN A 6 -8.39 17.68 50.65
C GLN A 6 -8.92 18.34 49.38
N SER A 7 -9.01 19.67 49.38
CA SER A 7 -9.42 20.46 48.22
C SER A 7 -8.49 20.30 47.00
N GLN A 8 -7.18 20.14 47.20
CA GLN A 8 -6.26 19.88 46.10
C GLN A 8 -6.43 18.47 45.51
N ASN A 9 -6.67 17.47 46.36
CA ASN A 9 -6.92 16.11 45.91
C ASN A 9 -8.23 16.03 45.11
N ASP A 10 -9.29 16.69 45.56
CA ASP A 10 -10.58 16.73 44.84
C ASP A 10 -10.44 17.40 43.46
N MET A 11 -9.64 18.48 43.39
CA MET A 11 -9.33 19.14 42.13
C MET A 11 -8.49 18.26 41.20
N LEU A 12 -7.57 17.46 41.74
CA LEU A 12 -6.77 16.52 40.96
C LEU A 12 -7.63 15.41 40.37
N ILE A 13 -8.55 14.86 41.16
CA ILE A 13 -9.52 13.84 40.73
C ILE A 13 -10.40 14.39 39.60
N ALA A 14 -10.95 15.59 39.76
CA ALA A 14 -11.76 16.23 38.71
C ALA A 14 -10.97 16.43 37.40
N LYS A 15 -9.68 16.77 37.47
CA LYS A 15 -8.81 16.87 36.28
C LYS A 15 -8.53 15.51 35.64
N VAL A 16 -8.35 14.47 36.44
CA VAL A 16 -8.15 13.10 35.93
C VAL A 16 -9.39 12.62 35.18
N ASP A 17 -10.58 12.85 35.75
CA ASP A 17 -11.85 12.48 35.11
C ASP A 17 -12.07 13.23 33.79
N GLU A 18 -11.76 14.52 33.77
CA GLU A 18 -11.85 15.33 32.56
C GLU A 18 -10.88 14.86 31.47
N LEU A 19 -9.62 14.56 31.83
CA LEU A 19 -8.65 14.00 30.90
C LEU A 19 -9.07 12.63 30.36
N GLN A 20 -9.62 11.76 31.21
CA GLN A 20 -10.15 10.47 30.78
C GLN A 20 -11.30 10.64 29.78
N ARG A 21 -12.20 11.59 30.03
CA ARG A 21 -13.31 11.91 29.13
C ARG A 21 -12.80 12.40 27.77
N GLN A 22 -11.80 13.27 27.75
CA GLN A 22 -11.18 13.76 26.51
C GLN A 22 -10.49 12.63 25.73
N ILE A 23 -9.75 11.74 26.40
CA ILE A 23 -9.10 10.59 25.76
C ILE A 23 -10.14 9.67 25.11
N LEU A 24 -11.26 9.41 25.79
CA LEU A 24 -12.33 8.57 25.24
C LEU A 24 -12.98 9.22 24.01
N ALA A 25 -13.23 10.53 24.06
CA ALA A 25 -13.78 11.27 22.92
C ALA A 25 -12.83 11.22 21.71
N GLN A 26 -11.54 11.50 21.91
CA GLN A 26 -10.52 11.43 20.85
C GLN A 26 -10.41 10.03 20.24
N ARG A 27 -10.48 8.98 21.06
CA ARG A 27 -10.48 7.59 20.57
C ARG A 27 -11.70 7.29 19.69
N ALA A 28 -12.87 7.81 20.04
CA ALA A 28 -14.06 7.65 19.22
C ALA A 28 -13.91 8.36 17.86
N GLU A 29 -13.38 9.58 17.85
CA GLU A 29 -13.11 10.33 16.62
C GLU A 29 -12.09 9.62 15.72
N MET A 30 -10.99 9.11 16.29
CA MET A 30 -9.99 8.32 15.54
C MET A 30 -10.60 7.09 14.88
N ARG A 31 -11.55 6.43 15.54
CA ARG A 31 -12.26 5.27 14.98
C ARG A 31 -13.10 5.67 13.77
N VAL A 32 -13.88 6.74 13.88
CA VAL A 32 -14.69 7.27 12.76
C VAL A 32 -13.81 7.70 11.58
N LEU A 33 -12.67 8.33 11.86
CA LEU A 33 -11.72 8.71 10.82
C LEU A 33 -11.13 7.48 10.12
N THR A 34 -10.74 6.46 10.88
CA THR A 34 -10.23 5.18 10.35
C THR A 34 -11.26 4.49 9.45
N GLU A 35 -12.52 4.45 9.87
CA GLU A 35 -13.63 3.89 9.08
C GLU A 35 -13.87 4.70 7.79
N SER A 36 -13.71 6.02 7.84
CA SER A 36 -13.86 6.89 6.67
C SER A 36 -12.71 6.70 5.67
N VAL A 37 -11.47 6.62 6.16
CA VAL A 37 -10.28 6.37 5.34
C VAL A 37 -10.35 5.00 4.67
N THR A 38 -10.80 3.97 5.38
CA THR A 38 -10.99 2.63 4.79
C THR A 38 -12.07 2.61 3.72
N LYS A 39 -13.21 3.29 3.94
CA LYS A 39 -14.25 3.45 2.90
C LYS A 39 -13.74 4.19 1.67
N LEU A 40 -13.03 5.31 1.85
CA LEU A 40 -12.43 6.07 0.75
C LEU A 40 -11.39 5.24 0.00
N THR A 41 -10.55 4.49 0.72
CA THR A 41 -9.56 3.57 0.12
C THR A 41 -10.26 2.50 -0.72
N ALA A 42 -11.34 1.90 -0.23
CA ALA A 42 -12.13 0.94 -0.98
C ALA A 42 -12.76 1.56 -2.23
N PHE A 43 -13.33 2.76 -2.10
CA PHE A 43 -13.92 3.48 -3.23
C PHE A 43 -12.89 3.85 -4.31
N VAL A 44 -11.69 4.31 -3.92
CA VAL A 44 -10.60 4.59 -4.85
C VAL A 44 -10.17 3.31 -5.57
N LYS A 45 -9.99 2.20 -4.84
CA LYS A 45 -9.68 0.89 -5.44
C LYS A 45 -10.75 0.46 -6.45
N GLN A 46 -12.03 0.60 -6.12
CA GLN A 46 -13.14 0.26 -7.01
C GLN A 46 -13.22 1.18 -8.23
N SER A 47 -12.99 2.48 -8.06
CA SER A 47 -12.98 3.46 -9.14
C SER A 47 -11.84 3.20 -10.13
N MET A 48 -10.67 2.78 -9.63
CA MET A 48 -9.55 2.35 -10.47
C MET A 48 -9.88 1.08 -11.27
N LYS A 49 -10.53 0.09 -10.64
CA LYS A 49 -11.00 -1.13 -11.33
C LYS A 49 -12.05 -0.83 -12.42
N SER A 50 -13.01 0.05 -12.13
CA SER A 50 -14.08 0.39 -13.08
C SER A 50 -13.61 1.29 -14.23
N LYS A 51 -12.58 2.12 -14.04
CA LYS A 51 -11.88 2.82 -15.14
C LYS A 51 -11.15 1.84 -16.08
N ARG A 52 -10.58 0.76 -15.54
CA ARG A 52 -9.89 -0.30 -16.30
C ARG A 52 -10.85 -1.17 -17.11
N GLN A 53 -12.02 -1.52 -16.55
CA GLN A 53 -13.07 -2.29 -17.26
C GLN A 53 -13.67 -1.56 -18.48
N ARG A 54 -13.73 -0.22 -18.48
CA ARG A 54 -14.29 0.54 -19.61
C ARG A 54 -13.34 0.67 -20.81
N LEU A 55 -12.06 0.32 -20.63
CA LEU A 55 -11.05 0.41 -21.68
C LEU A 55 -10.72 -0.92 -22.36
N GLY A 56 -11.49 -1.99 -22.07
CA GLY A 56 -11.26 -3.31 -22.65
C GLY A 56 -9.90 -3.93 -22.28
N ASP A 57 -9.23 -3.38 -21.28
CA ASP A 57 -7.91 -3.83 -20.86
C ASP A 57 -8.03 -5.09 -20.01
N THR A 58 -7.27 -6.08 -20.44
CA THR A 58 -7.17 -7.44 -19.89
C THR A 58 -6.85 -7.50 -18.40
N ALA A 59 -7.14 -8.63 -17.76
CA ALA A 59 -6.84 -8.96 -16.35
C ALA A 59 -5.40 -8.61 -15.87
N VAL A 60 -4.47 -8.41 -16.81
CA VAL A 60 -3.09 -7.95 -16.56
C VAL A 60 -3.02 -6.60 -15.87
N ASP A 61 -3.94 -5.67 -16.13
CA ASP A 61 -3.92 -4.34 -15.51
C ASP A 61 -4.07 -4.40 -13.98
N ASP A 62 -4.75 -5.42 -13.47
CA ASP A 62 -5.00 -5.63 -12.04
C ASP A 62 -3.81 -6.25 -11.30
N ASP A 63 -2.81 -6.76 -12.03
CA ASP A 63 -1.57 -7.29 -11.44
C ASP A 63 -0.57 -6.16 -11.07
N PHE A 64 -0.86 -4.90 -11.42
CA PHE A 64 0.03 -3.77 -11.17
C PHE A 64 -0.65 -2.61 -10.41
N PRO A 65 0.09 -1.89 -9.53
CA PRO A 65 1.52 -2.06 -9.24
C PRO A 65 1.82 -3.20 -8.25
N ILE A 66 2.99 -3.81 -8.42
CA ILE A 66 3.48 -4.92 -7.58
C ILE A 66 3.93 -4.38 -6.22
N SER A 67 3.36 -4.92 -5.16
CA SER A 67 3.50 -4.44 -3.78
C SER A 67 4.26 -5.40 -2.87
N SER A 68 4.44 -6.65 -3.28
CA SER A 68 5.15 -7.65 -2.47
C SER A 68 5.89 -8.70 -3.31
N ASP A 69 6.83 -9.41 -2.68
CA ASP A 69 7.54 -10.54 -3.28
C ASP A 69 6.58 -11.69 -3.66
N ALA A 70 5.50 -11.85 -2.88
CA ALA A 70 4.47 -12.86 -3.13
C ALA A 70 3.67 -12.54 -4.41
N GLU A 71 3.27 -11.28 -4.58
CA GLU A 71 2.61 -10.82 -5.82
C GLU A 71 3.54 -10.96 -7.03
N LEU A 72 4.83 -10.66 -6.87
CA LEU A 72 5.81 -10.86 -7.94
C LEU A 72 5.90 -12.32 -8.39
N ALA A 73 5.93 -13.26 -7.44
CA ALA A 73 5.94 -14.70 -7.73
C ALA A 73 4.62 -15.16 -8.39
N GLU A 74 3.48 -14.63 -7.95
CA GLU A 74 2.18 -14.92 -8.55
C GLU A 74 2.11 -14.46 -10.00
N ILE A 75 2.61 -13.25 -10.30
CA ILE A 75 2.66 -12.70 -11.66
C ILE A 75 3.63 -13.50 -12.54
N ASP A 76 4.81 -13.88 -12.02
CA ASP A 76 5.75 -14.73 -12.75
C ASP A 76 5.09 -16.07 -13.15
N ALA A 77 4.32 -16.67 -12.23
CA ALA A 77 3.56 -17.88 -12.51
C ALA A 77 2.43 -17.67 -13.54
N LYS A 78 1.82 -16.47 -13.60
CA LYS A 78 0.81 -16.12 -14.62
C LYS A 78 1.42 -15.89 -16.00
N ILE A 79 2.70 -15.54 -16.11
CA ILE A 79 3.38 -15.29 -17.39
C ILE A 79 3.77 -16.63 -18.05
N CYS A 80 2.83 -17.19 -18.80
CA CYS A 80 3.03 -18.38 -19.63
C CYS A 80 3.04 -18.02 -21.13
N LYS A 81 3.18 -19.00 -22.02
CA LYS A 81 3.26 -18.74 -23.48
C LYS A 81 2.01 -18.05 -24.01
N GLU A 82 0.85 -18.35 -23.42
CA GLU A 82 -0.47 -17.89 -23.83
C GLU A 82 -0.74 -16.45 -23.36
N THR A 83 -0.29 -16.08 -22.16
CA THR A 83 -0.57 -14.77 -21.54
C THR A 83 0.55 -13.75 -21.74
N ARG A 84 1.78 -14.20 -22.07
CA ARG A 84 2.97 -13.34 -22.25
C ARG A 84 2.73 -12.18 -23.20
N GLY A 85 1.95 -12.37 -24.27
CA GLY A 85 1.61 -11.31 -25.22
C GLY A 85 0.91 -10.12 -24.55
N ASN A 86 0.00 -10.40 -23.61
CA ASN A 86 -0.77 -9.39 -22.90
C ASN A 86 0.12 -8.59 -21.94
N TYR A 87 1.00 -9.26 -21.18
CA TYR A 87 1.98 -8.59 -20.31
C TYR A 87 2.98 -7.73 -21.10
N ILE A 88 3.44 -8.19 -22.27
CA ILE A 88 4.30 -7.39 -23.15
C ILE A 88 3.55 -6.16 -23.67
N HIS A 89 2.30 -6.32 -24.10
CA HIS A 89 1.49 -5.21 -24.59
C HIS A 89 1.28 -4.16 -23.49
N TYR A 90 0.91 -4.61 -22.29
CA TYR A 90 0.73 -3.75 -21.13
C TYR A 90 2.01 -3.00 -20.76
N MET A 91 3.16 -3.69 -20.71
CA MET A 91 4.44 -3.05 -20.41
C MET A 91 4.83 -2.02 -21.46
N LYS A 92 4.62 -2.30 -22.75
CA LYS A 92 4.84 -1.33 -23.83
C LYS A 92 3.94 -0.10 -23.67
N LYS A 93 2.68 -0.30 -23.33
CA LYS A 93 1.71 0.78 -23.09
C LYS A 93 2.15 1.66 -21.93
N ILE A 94 2.48 1.08 -20.78
CA ILE A 94 2.91 1.86 -19.60
C ILE A 94 4.25 2.56 -19.84
N LEU A 95 5.25 1.85 -20.33
CA LEU A 95 6.58 2.43 -20.56
C LEU A 95 6.57 3.47 -21.69
N GLY A 96 5.61 3.41 -22.61
CA GLY A 96 5.41 4.38 -23.68
C GLY A 96 4.65 5.64 -23.26
N GLN A 97 4.03 5.68 -22.07
CA GLN A 97 3.10 6.75 -21.65
C GLN A 97 3.74 7.96 -20.97
N GLY A 98 5.06 8.12 -21.01
CA GLY A 98 5.71 9.36 -20.54
C GLY A 98 7.09 9.17 -19.96
N ARG A 99 7.39 9.88 -18.87
CA ARG A 99 8.70 9.81 -18.21
C ARG A 99 8.86 8.48 -17.47
N VAL A 100 9.98 7.82 -17.68
CA VAL A 100 10.31 6.52 -17.07
C VAL A 100 10.13 6.50 -15.54
N SER A 101 10.47 7.59 -14.85
CA SER A 101 10.31 7.70 -13.39
C SER A 101 8.85 7.62 -12.93
N LEU A 102 7.89 8.10 -13.74
CA LEU A 102 6.46 8.02 -13.44
C LEU A 102 5.89 6.66 -13.82
N THR A 103 6.36 6.07 -14.91
CA THR A 103 5.87 4.78 -15.41
C THR A 103 6.37 3.63 -14.54
N ILE A 104 7.57 3.73 -13.96
CA ILE A 104 8.09 2.74 -12.98
C ILE A 104 7.18 2.66 -11.74
N LYS A 105 6.67 3.79 -11.23
CA LYS A 105 5.72 3.80 -10.11
C LYS A 105 4.35 3.18 -10.46
N SER A 106 4.07 2.99 -11.75
CA SER A 106 2.87 2.27 -12.22
C SER A 106 3.08 0.77 -12.32
N ILE A 107 4.34 0.30 -12.27
CA ILE A 107 4.72 -1.11 -12.33
C ILE A 107 5.05 -1.64 -10.93
N PHE A 108 5.82 -0.88 -10.16
CA PHE A 108 6.24 -1.23 -8.81
C PHE A 108 5.74 -0.19 -7.81
N SER A 109 5.28 -0.67 -6.66
CA SER A 109 5.00 0.17 -5.50
C SER A 109 6.25 0.89 -5.00
N GLU A 110 6.06 1.95 -4.22
CA GLU A 110 7.18 2.70 -3.64
C GLU A 110 7.98 1.84 -2.66
N GLU A 111 7.30 0.95 -1.94
CA GLU A 111 7.88 -0.02 -1.03
C GLU A 111 8.86 -0.95 -1.76
N ILE A 112 8.47 -1.51 -2.92
CA ILE A 112 9.35 -2.36 -3.73
C ILE A 112 10.52 -1.57 -4.30
N ILE A 113 10.27 -0.36 -4.82
CA ILE A 113 11.34 0.50 -5.37
C ILE A 113 12.37 0.86 -4.29
N MET A 114 11.94 1.07 -3.05
CA MET A 114 12.85 1.35 -1.94
C MET A 114 13.58 0.10 -1.45
N ALA A 115 12.91 -1.06 -1.43
CA ALA A 115 13.44 -2.31 -0.90
C ALA A 115 14.46 -2.99 -1.82
N TYR A 116 14.46 -2.68 -3.12
CA TYR A 116 15.28 -3.37 -4.12
C TYR A 116 16.27 -2.44 -4.84
N ASN A 117 17.41 -3.00 -5.21
CA ASN A 117 18.35 -2.41 -6.18
C ASN A 117 18.99 -3.51 -7.05
N ASN A 118 19.79 -3.10 -8.03
CA ASN A 118 20.32 -4.00 -9.06
C ASN A 118 21.37 -4.99 -8.52
N ASP A 119 21.99 -4.69 -7.38
CA ASP A 119 23.15 -5.39 -6.83
C ASP A 119 22.96 -5.89 -5.38
N GLY A 120 21.92 -5.46 -4.68
CA GLY A 120 21.65 -5.84 -3.29
C GLY A 120 22.48 -5.08 -2.26
N THR A 121 23.02 -3.92 -2.60
CA THR A 121 23.87 -3.15 -1.68
C THR A 121 23.04 -2.24 -0.75
N GLY A 122 23.61 -1.83 0.37
CA GLY A 122 22.98 -0.84 1.26
C GLY A 122 21.69 -1.32 1.94
N ASN A 123 21.65 -2.58 2.38
CA ASN A 123 20.49 -3.22 3.03
C ASN A 123 19.26 -3.39 2.12
N LYS A 124 19.44 -3.30 0.80
CA LYS A 124 18.40 -3.58 -0.19
C LYS A 124 18.55 -4.98 -0.77
N LYS A 125 17.45 -5.53 -1.26
CA LYS A 125 17.40 -6.83 -1.92
C LYS A 125 17.90 -6.71 -3.37
N ASN A 126 18.56 -7.76 -3.86
CA ASN A 126 19.13 -7.81 -5.20
C ASN A 126 18.08 -8.29 -6.23
N LEU A 127 17.79 -7.45 -7.23
CA LEU A 127 16.86 -7.79 -8.33
C LEU A 127 17.32 -8.97 -9.19
N LYS A 128 18.64 -9.20 -9.35
CA LYS A 128 19.18 -10.27 -10.20
C LYS A 128 18.92 -11.66 -9.64
N ILE A 129 18.76 -11.78 -8.32
CA ILE A 129 18.51 -13.08 -7.67
C ILE A 129 17.10 -13.60 -8.00
N MET A 130 16.16 -12.71 -8.36
CA MET A 130 14.78 -13.08 -8.68
C MET A 130 14.63 -13.81 -10.02
N LYS A 131 15.68 -13.92 -10.84
CA LYS A 131 15.64 -14.58 -12.17
C LYS A 131 15.75 -16.11 -12.17
N ILE A 132 15.87 -16.79 -11.02
CA ILE A 132 16.47 -18.14 -10.99
C ILE A 132 15.46 -19.31 -11.00
N CYS A 133 14.15 -19.12 -10.80
CA CYS A 133 13.22 -20.27 -10.76
C CYS A 133 12.58 -20.72 -12.09
N SER A 134 12.76 -20.00 -13.21
CA SER A 134 12.08 -20.33 -14.48
C SER A 134 13.00 -20.81 -15.62
N MET A 135 14.25 -21.19 -15.32
CA MET A 135 15.16 -21.81 -16.30
C MET A 135 15.71 -23.16 -15.83
N ARG A 136 14.82 -24.11 -15.56
CA ARG A 136 15.16 -25.53 -15.73
C ARG A 136 14.18 -26.12 -16.73
N SER A 137 14.69 -26.24 -17.95
CA SER A 137 14.12 -27.04 -19.04
C SER A 137 14.27 -28.52 -18.71
#